data_AF-A0A7R8CT78-F1
#
_entry.id   AF-A0A7R8CT78-F1
#
_cell.length_a   1.000
_cell.length_b   1.000
_cell.length_c   1.000
_cell.angle_alpha   90.00
_cell.angle_beta   90.00
_cell.angle_gamma   90.00
#
_symmetry.space_group_name_H-M   'P 1'
#
loop_
_entity.id
_entity.type
_entity.pdbx_description
1 polymer ?
#
loop_
_entity_poly.entity_id
_entity_poly.type
_entity_poly.pdbx_seq_one_letter_code
_entity_poly.pdbx_strand_id
1 'polypeptide(L)'
;MVSSPESTILAGVEGDHKLCKTIKESKTGNWSEMAYAWKRDCLSIRNGLLFCGTQLVIPIVLHRMYLDELHLNHKGIVKMKMARGGGKEWTKILRTLSSHAKCAKNSAQNPPSEFTPFPPASEWERTHIDYAKFNGRFILIIMDPGSKCIEAWKILPRSRRR
;
A
#
# COMPACT_ATOMS: atom_id res chain seq x y z
N MET A 1 -23.55 -23.02 -6.81
CA MET A 1 -24.06 -21.66 -7.07
C MET A 1 -23.26 -20.71 -6.18
N VAL A 2 -22.38 -19.89 -6.75
CA VAL A 2 -21.59 -18.93 -5.95
C VAL A 2 -22.48 -17.72 -5.69
N SER A 3 -22.81 -17.46 -4.43
CA SER A 3 -23.57 -16.28 -4.02
C SER A 3 -22.83 -15.01 -4.45
N SER A 4 -23.52 -14.04 -5.04
CA SER A 4 -22.93 -12.76 -5.46
C SER A 4 -22.29 -12.04 -4.25
N PRO A 5 -21.12 -11.39 -4.40
CA PRO A 5 -20.48 -10.63 -3.31
C PRO A 5 -21.43 -9.63 -2.63
N GLU A 6 -22.33 -9.01 -3.39
CA GLU A 6 -23.34 -8.09 -2.86
C GLU A 6 -24.32 -8.79 -1.90
N SER A 7 -24.74 -10.02 -2.21
CA SER A 7 -25.64 -10.80 -1.35
C SER A 7 -24.99 -11.19 -0.02
N THR A 8 -23.69 -11.52 -0.04
CA THR A 8 -22.92 -11.81 1.18
C THR A 8 -22.77 -10.56 2.05
N ILE A 9 -22.56 -9.40 1.43
CA ILE A 9 -22.43 -8.12 2.14
C ILE A 9 -23.77 -7.73 2.78
N LEU A 10 -24.88 -7.86 2.05
CA LEU A 10 -26.22 -7.58 2.57
C LEU A 10 -26.56 -8.48 3.77
N ALA A 11 -26.29 -9.78 3.69
CA ALA A 11 -26.45 -10.69 4.83
C ALA A 11 -25.57 -10.27 6.03
N GLY A 12 -24.35 -9.78 5.77
CA GLY A 12 -23.48 -9.23 6.81
C GLY A 12 -24.02 -7.95 7.46
N VAL A 13 -24.72 -7.10 6.70
CA VAL A 13 -25.37 -5.87 7.21
C VAL A 13 -26.50 -6.21 8.18
N GLU A 14 -27.29 -7.26 7.89
CA GLU A 14 -28.37 -7.71 8.77
C GLU A 14 -27.86 -8.18 10.14
N GLY A 15 -26.68 -8.80 10.18
CA GLY A 15 -26.01 -9.19 11.42
C GLY A 15 -25.33 -8.06 12.19
N ASP A 16 -25.16 -6.87 11.59
CA ASP A 16 -24.51 -5.71 12.21
C ASP A 16 -25.55 -4.69 12.69
N HIS A 17 -25.96 -4.80 13.96
CA HIS A 17 -26.99 -3.94 14.55
C HIS A 17 -26.68 -2.44 14.39
N LYS A 18 -25.40 -2.05 14.47
CA LYS A 18 -24.94 -0.66 14.37
C LYS A 18 -25.08 -0.15 12.93
N LEU A 19 -24.70 -0.95 11.95
CA LEU A 19 -24.83 -0.61 10.54
C LEU A 19 -26.30 -0.62 10.08
N CYS A 20 -27.09 -1.60 10.53
CA CYS A 20 -28.52 -1.69 10.26
C CYS A 20 -29.28 -0.48 10.83
N LYS A 21 -29.00 -0.08 12.09
CA LYS A 21 -29.54 1.14 12.70
C LYS A 21 -29.19 2.38 11.87
N THR A 22 -27.91 2.53 11.50
CA THR A 22 -27.43 3.66 10.68
C THR A 22 -28.14 3.74 9.32
N ILE A 23 -28.36 2.60 8.65
CA ILE A 23 -29.06 2.56 7.35
C ILE A 23 -30.54 2.95 7.50
N LYS A 24 -31.20 2.53 8.58
CA LYS A 24 -32.60 2.91 8.86
C LYS A 24 -32.71 4.41 9.15
N GLU A 25 -31.82 4.95 9.98
CA GLU A 25 -31.81 6.37 10.37
C GLU A 25 -31.40 7.30 9.23
N SER A 26 -30.54 6.83 8.32
CA SER A 26 -30.18 7.58 7.12
C SER A 26 -31.35 7.74 6.16
N LYS A 27 -32.31 6.79 6.17
CA LYS A 27 -33.56 6.90 5.39
C LYS A 27 -34.56 7.86 6.00
N THR A 28 -34.55 8.04 7.33
CA THR A 28 -35.46 8.95 8.04
C THR A 28 -34.93 10.38 8.13
N GLY A 29 -33.69 10.63 7.70
CA GLY A 29 -33.08 11.95 7.73
C GLY A 29 -32.79 12.47 9.15
N ASN A 30 -32.79 11.59 10.15
CA ASN A 30 -32.44 11.93 11.52
C ASN A 30 -30.98 11.54 11.79
N TRP A 31 -30.09 12.52 11.78
CA TRP A 31 -28.63 12.30 11.74
C TRP A 31 -27.93 12.56 13.09
N SER A 32 -28.68 12.89 14.14
CA SER A 32 -28.16 13.37 15.43
C SER A 32 -27.49 12.29 16.27
N GLU A 33 -27.74 11.00 16.00
CA GLU A 33 -27.28 9.89 16.84
C GLU A 33 -26.46 8.82 16.08
N MET A 34 -25.82 9.19 14.97
CA MET A 34 -25.10 8.23 14.14
C MET A 34 -23.65 8.01 14.57
N ALA A 35 -23.23 6.74 14.56
CA ALA A 35 -21.83 6.32 14.69
C ALA A 35 -20.89 6.89 13.59
N TYR A 36 -21.47 7.53 12.56
CA TYR A 36 -20.78 8.13 11.42
C TYR A 36 -21.17 9.60 11.19
N ALA A 37 -21.79 10.28 12.16
CA ALA A 37 -22.26 11.67 12.01
C ALA A 37 -21.16 12.64 11.53
N TRP A 38 -19.91 12.40 11.93
CA TRP A 38 -18.72 13.16 11.49
C TRP A 38 -18.36 13.02 10.00
N LYS A 39 -19.03 12.11 9.28
CA LYS A 39 -18.85 11.83 7.85
C LYS A 39 -20.13 12.02 7.05
N ARG A 40 -21.16 12.64 7.64
CA ARG A 40 -22.51 12.78 7.08
C ARG A 40 -22.52 13.25 5.64
N ASP A 41 -21.71 14.25 5.30
CA ASP A 41 -21.68 14.84 3.95
C ASP A 41 -21.17 13.88 2.87
N CYS A 42 -20.54 12.79 3.28
CA CYS A 42 -20.03 11.77 2.39
C CYS A 42 -20.89 10.49 2.41
N LEU A 43 -21.90 10.38 3.28
CA LEU A 43 -22.68 9.15 3.40
C LEU A 43 -23.79 9.07 2.35
N SER A 44 -23.87 7.93 1.65
CA SER A 44 -24.97 7.63 0.74
C SER A 44 -25.39 6.17 0.86
N ILE A 45 -26.64 5.87 0.52
CA ILE A 45 -27.15 4.49 0.47
C ILE A 45 -27.38 4.13 -0.99
N ARG A 46 -26.82 2.99 -1.41
CA ARG A 46 -27.07 2.39 -2.73
C ARG A 46 -27.36 0.91 -2.55
N ASN A 47 -28.49 0.44 -3.08
CA ASN A 47 -28.92 -0.97 -2.98
C ASN A 47 -28.94 -1.51 -1.54
N GLY A 48 -29.33 -0.69 -0.57
CA GLY A 48 -29.36 -1.08 0.86
C GLY A 48 -27.97 -1.12 1.53
N LEU A 49 -26.92 -0.76 0.82
CA LEU A 49 -25.55 -0.68 1.35
C LEU A 49 -25.16 0.75 1.66
N LEU A 50 -24.42 0.94 2.75
CA LEU A 50 -23.90 2.25 3.16
C LEU A 50 -22.54 2.53 2.51
N PHE A 51 -22.43 3.68 1.86
CA PHE A 51 -21.21 4.18 1.22
C PHE A 51 -20.77 5.48 1.88
N CYS A 52 -19.45 5.71 1.89
CA CYS A 52 -18.82 6.98 2.22
C CYS A 52 -18.03 7.45 0.98
N GLY A 53 -18.56 8.42 0.24
CA GLY A 53 -18.08 8.79 -1.09
C GLY A 53 -18.20 7.60 -2.04
N THR A 54 -17.08 7.14 -2.60
CA THR A 54 -17.01 5.96 -3.47
C THR A 54 -16.74 4.65 -2.73
N GLN A 55 -16.57 4.70 -1.40
CA GLN A 55 -16.12 3.55 -0.60
C GLN A 55 -17.25 2.90 0.17
N LEU A 56 -17.37 1.57 0.06
CA LEU A 56 -18.35 0.78 0.79
C LEU A 56 -18.01 0.67 2.29
N VAL A 57 -19.01 0.79 3.15
CA VAL A 57 -18.94 0.49 4.59
C VAL A 57 -19.25 -1.00 4.82
N ILE A 58 -18.21 -1.82 4.77
CA ILE A 58 -18.22 -3.26 5.09
C ILE A 58 -18.63 -3.50 6.57
N PRO A 59 -19.60 -4.39 6.82
CA PRO A 59 -20.01 -4.86 8.15
C PRO A 59 -18.87 -5.48 8.95
N ILE A 60 -18.88 -5.35 10.28
CA ILE A 60 -17.82 -5.89 11.17
C ILE A 60 -17.63 -7.40 10.98
N VAL A 61 -18.72 -8.15 10.80
CA VAL A 61 -18.69 -9.61 10.61
C VAL A 61 -17.90 -10.04 9.36
N LEU A 62 -17.80 -9.16 8.34
CA LEU A 62 -17.06 -9.41 7.11
C LEU A 62 -15.64 -8.84 7.12
N HIS A 63 -15.24 -8.12 8.18
CA HIS A 63 -13.89 -7.54 8.23
C HIS A 63 -12.82 -8.61 8.16
N ARG A 64 -12.99 -9.75 8.82
CA ARG A 64 -11.99 -10.82 8.81
C ARG A 64 -11.79 -11.42 7.41
N MET A 65 -12.87 -11.80 6.74
CA MET A 65 -12.81 -12.31 5.36
C MET A 65 -12.18 -11.31 4.39
N TYR A 66 -12.60 -10.04 4.47
CA TYR A 66 -12.05 -8.98 3.63
C TYR A 66 -10.55 -8.75 3.89
N LEU A 67 -10.14 -8.82 5.16
CA LEU A 67 -8.74 -8.69 5.55
C LEU A 67 -7.91 -9.89 5.06
N ASP A 68 -8.44 -11.10 5.13
CA ASP A 68 -7.76 -12.31 4.66
C ASP A 68 -7.57 -12.26 3.13
N GLU A 69 -8.57 -11.81 2.38
CA GLU A 69 -8.48 -11.59 0.92
C GLU A 69 -7.43 -10.53 0.57
N LEU A 70 -7.36 -9.44 1.35
CA LEU A 70 -6.33 -8.42 1.18
C LEU A 70 -4.92 -8.96 1.50
N HIS A 71 -4.80 -9.86 2.47
CA HIS A 71 -3.53 -10.52 2.82
C HIS A 71 -3.05 -11.45 1.72
N LEU A 72 -3.94 -12.27 1.16
CA LEU A 72 -3.64 -13.18 0.05
C LEU A 72 -3.10 -12.43 -1.17
N ASN A 73 -3.60 -11.22 -1.41
CA ASN A 73 -3.15 -10.35 -2.50
C ASN A 73 -1.85 -9.57 -2.19
N HIS A 74 -1.18 -9.82 -1.06
CA HIS A 74 0.09 -9.20 -0.64
C HIS A 74 0.11 -7.66 -0.71
N LYS A 75 -1.05 -7.01 -0.60
CA LYS A 75 -1.10 -5.55 -0.56
C LYS A 75 -0.60 -5.11 0.81
N GLY A 76 0.60 -4.53 0.87
CA GLY A 76 1.17 -4.04 2.12
C GLY A 76 0.22 -3.13 2.90
N ILE A 77 0.40 -3.04 4.22
CA ILE A 77 -0.50 -2.34 5.16
C ILE A 77 -0.81 -0.88 4.76
N VAL A 78 0.11 -0.21 4.05
CA VAL A 78 -0.09 1.15 3.52
C VAL A 78 -1.11 1.17 2.39
N LYS A 79 -1.08 0.20 1.47
CA LYS A 79 -2.09 0.05 0.41
C LYS A 79 -3.45 -0.35 1.01
N MET A 80 -3.46 -1.18 2.06
CA MET A 80 -4.68 -1.50 2.82
C MET A 80 -5.25 -0.26 3.54
N LYS A 81 -4.40 0.65 4.03
CA LYS A 81 -4.81 1.88 4.71
C LYS A 81 -5.29 2.96 3.73
N MET A 82 -4.69 3.06 2.54
CA MET A 82 -5.09 3.99 1.47
C MET A 82 -6.41 3.59 0.82
N ALA A 83 -6.70 2.28 0.72
CA ALA A 83 -7.93 1.78 0.12
C ALA A 83 -9.22 2.17 0.87
N ARG A 84 -9.13 2.74 2.09
CA ARG A 84 -10.30 3.13 2.89
C ARG A 84 -10.03 4.36 3.74
N GLY A 85 -10.76 5.44 3.46
CA GLY A 85 -10.62 6.77 4.06
C GLY A 85 -10.68 6.73 5.58
N GLY A 86 -9.55 7.02 6.22
CA GLY A 86 -9.25 6.80 7.63
C GLY A 86 -10.33 7.24 8.61
N GLY A 87 -11.11 6.28 9.12
CA GLY A 87 -11.95 6.46 10.30
C GLY A 87 -11.31 5.87 11.55
N LYS A 88 -11.64 6.43 12.72
CA LYS A 88 -11.13 5.99 14.04
C LYS A 88 -11.46 4.52 14.37
N GLU A 89 -12.53 3.98 13.80
CA GLU A 89 -12.89 2.55 13.98
C GLU A 89 -11.91 1.63 13.23
N TRP A 90 -11.39 2.08 12.07
CA TRP A 90 -10.41 1.33 11.27
C TRP A 90 -9.04 1.25 11.94
N THR A 91 -8.62 2.29 12.67
CA THR A 91 -7.37 2.26 13.45
C THR A 91 -7.37 1.16 14.50
N LYS A 92 -8.53 0.80 15.08
CA LYS A 92 -8.63 -0.34 16.00
C LYS A 92 -8.49 -1.67 15.27
N ILE A 93 -9.13 -1.80 14.10
CA ILE A 93 -9.08 -3.01 13.26
C ILE A 93 -7.66 -3.25 12.72
N LEU A 94 -6.98 -2.21 12.23
CA LEU A 94 -5.58 -2.28 11.79
C LEU A 94 -4.63 -2.69 12.92
N ARG A 95 -4.90 -2.30 14.16
CA ARG A 95 -4.09 -2.68 15.33
C ARG A 95 -4.24 -4.18 15.66
N THR A 96 -5.44 -4.73 15.49
CA THR A 96 -5.69 -6.18 15.59
C THR A 96 -5.08 -6.94 14.41
N LEU A 97 -4.94 -6.28 13.26
CA LEU A 97 -4.33 -6.85 12.06
C LEU A 97 -2.81 -6.96 12.16
N SER A 98 -2.14 -5.95 12.73
CA SER A 98 -0.69 -6.00 12.95
C SER A 98 -0.26 -7.18 13.83
N SER A 99 -1.13 -7.68 14.72
CA SER A 99 -0.84 -8.89 15.51
C SER A 99 -1.15 -10.20 14.78
N HIS A 100 -2.04 -10.19 13.78
CA HIS A 100 -2.35 -11.36 12.93
C HIS A 100 -1.42 -11.49 11.71
N ALA A 101 -0.84 -10.39 11.24
CA ALA A 101 0.02 -10.35 10.06
C ALA A 101 1.41 -10.93 10.37
N LYS A 102 1.51 -12.27 10.48
CA LYS A 102 2.78 -13.02 10.39
C LYS A 102 3.44 -12.96 8.99
N CYS A 103 3.08 -11.97 8.16
CA CYS A 103 3.67 -11.74 6.83
C CYS A 103 5.05 -11.04 6.88
N ALA A 104 5.53 -10.67 8.07
CA ALA A 104 6.86 -10.09 8.25
C ALA A 104 8.01 -10.98 7.73
N LYS A 105 7.79 -12.30 7.57
CA LYS A 105 8.80 -13.22 7.02
C LYS A 105 9.17 -12.92 5.56
N ASN A 106 8.26 -12.36 4.77
CA ASN A 106 8.49 -12.03 3.35
C ASN A 106 8.54 -10.51 3.09
N SER A 107 8.48 -9.70 4.15
CA SER A 107 8.75 -8.27 4.06
C SER A 107 10.23 -8.13 3.73
N ALA A 108 10.56 -7.54 2.58
CA ALA A 108 11.91 -7.03 2.38
C ALA A 108 12.26 -6.19 3.61
N GLN A 109 13.34 -6.53 4.30
CA GLN A 109 13.85 -5.67 5.34
C GLN A 109 14.16 -4.34 4.67
N ASN A 110 13.65 -3.24 5.21
CA ASN A 110 14.12 -1.93 4.79
C ASN A 110 15.63 -1.95 5.02
N PRO A 111 16.47 -1.73 3.99
CA PRO A 111 17.90 -1.68 4.20
C PRO A 111 18.20 -0.64 5.29
N PRO A 112 19.20 -0.87 6.16
CA PRO A 112 19.60 0.12 7.14
C PRO A 112 19.87 1.44 6.41
N SER A 113 19.16 2.51 6.79
CA SER A 113 19.18 3.77 6.05
C SER A 113 20.30 4.72 6.47
N GLU A 114 21.40 4.20 7.02
CA GLU A 114 22.56 5.03 7.39
C GLU A 114 23.48 5.17 6.17
N PHE A 115 23.19 6.16 5.34
CA PHE A 115 24.12 6.60 4.31
C PHE A 115 25.23 7.43 4.97
N THR A 116 26.44 6.89 5.01
CA THR A 116 27.64 7.64 5.39
C THR A 116 28.31 8.14 4.11
N PRO A 117 28.34 9.47 3.86
CA PRO A 117 29.04 10.02 2.70
C PRO A 117 30.53 9.71 2.79
N PHE A 118 31.16 9.42 1.65
CA PHE A 118 32.60 9.31 1.60
C PHE A 118 33.26 10.69 1.87
N PRO A 119 34.45 10.72 2.49
CA PRO A 119 35.19 11.97 2.66
C PRO A 119 35.53 12.60 1.29
N PRO A 120 35.73 13.92 1.23
CA PRO A 120 36.20 14.59 0.02
C PRO A 120 37.53 13.97 -0.44
N ALA A 121 37.70 13.82 -1.74
CA ALA A 121 38.90 13.27 -2.36
C ALA A 121 39.56 14.36 -3.23
N SER A 122 40.89 14.38 -3.26
CA SER A 122 41.67 15.17 -4.21
C SER A 122 41.56 14.56 -5.61
N GLU A 123 41.99 15.30 -6.64
CA GLU A 123 41.97 14.81 -8.02
C GLU A 123 42.71 13.47 -8.15
N TRP A 124 42.04 12.50 -8.76
CA TRP A 124 42.53 11.13 -8.98
C TRP A 124 42.86 10.32 -7.72
N GLU A 125 42.54 10.81 -6.52
CA GLU A 125 42.76 10.09 -5.27
C GLU A 125 41.81 8.89 -5.10
N ARG A 126 40.56 9.04 -5.58
CA ARG A 126 39.54 7.98 -5.51
C ARG A 126 38.77 7.91 -6.81
N THR A 127 38.97 6.87 -7.61
CA THR A 127 38.21 6.69 -8.87
C THR A 127 37.03 5.74 -8.67
N HIS A 128 35.84 6.13 -9.16
CA HIS A 128 34.65 5.29 -9.20
C HIS A 128 34.49 4.69 -10.59
N ILE A 129 34.33 3.37 -10.69
CA ILE A 129 34.24 2.65 -11.96
C ILE A 129 32.98 1.78 -11.95
N ASP A 130 32.17 1.89 -13.00
CA ASP A 130 30.96 1.08 -13.16
C ASP A 130 30.73 0.68 -14.63
N TYR A 131 29.90 -0.35 -14.85
CA TYR A 131 29.49 -0.80 -16.16
C TYR A 131 28.02 -0.47 -16.42
N ALA A 132 27.75 0.17 -17.56
CA ALA A 132 26.40 0.41 -18.03
C ALA A 132 26.14 -0.28 -19.37
N LYS A 133 24.88 -0.64 -19.62
CA LYS A 133 24.42 -1.10 -20.93
C LYS A 133 23.46 -0.07 -21.52
N PHE A 134 23.81 0.48 -22.68
CA PHE A 134 23.01 1.46 -23.38
C PHE A 134 22.95 1.12 -24.88
N ASN A 135 21.74 1.07 -25.44
CA ASN A 135 21.50 0.70 -26.85
C ASN A 135 22.24 -0.57 -27.29
N GLY A 136 22.20 -1.62 -26.45
CA GLY A 136 22.83 -2.91 -26.74
C GLY A 136 24.36 -2.92 -26.66
N ARG A 137 25.00 -1.80 -26.31
CA ARG A 137 26.45 -1.68 -26.14
C ARG A 137 26.80 -1.63 -24.66
N PHE A 138 27.95 -2.20 -24.32
CA PHE A 138 28.54 -2.07 -22.99
C PHE A 138 29.41 -0.82 -22.95
N ILE A 139 29.32 -0.08 -21.85
CA ILE A 139 30.05 1.15 -21.59
C ILE A 139 30.70 1.00 -20.21
N LEU A 140 32.01 1.25 -20.14
CA LEU A 140 32.73 1.44 -18.90
C LEU A 140 32.69 2.93 -18.56
N ILE A 141 32.16 3.26 -17.39
CA ILE A 141 32.10 4.63 -16.87
C ILE A 141 33.15 4.76 -15.78
N ILE A 142 34.00 5.76 -15.91
CA ILE A 142 35.04 6.11 -14.95
C ILE A 142 34.76 7.53 -14.48
N MET A 143 34.68 7.73 -13.17
CA MET A 143 34.43 9.03 -12.56
C MET A 143 35.50 9.31 -11.53
N ASP A 144 36.12 10.49 -11.62
CA ASP A 144 36.91 11.04 -10.53
C ASP A 144 36.04 12.08 -9.78
N PRO A 145 35.63 11.82 -8.53
CA PRO A 145 34.85 12.75 -7.72
C PRO A 145 35.65 13.98 -7.28
N GLY A 146 37.00 13.92 -7.27
CA GLY A 146 37.86 15.05 -6.92
C GLY A 146 37.82 16.15 -7.97
N SER A 147 38.11 15.79 -9.24
CA SER A 147 37.99 16.71 -10.39
C SER A 147 36.57 16.85 -10.94
N LYS A 148 35.65 15.97 -10.56
CA LYS A 148 34.31 15.79 -11.15
C LYS A 148 34.36 15.44 -12.65
N CYS A 149 35.48 14.90 -13.12
CA CYS A 149 35.61 14.41 -14.49
C CYS A 149 34.94 13.05 -14.64
N ILE A 150 34.29 12.84 -15.80
CA ILE A 150 33.64 11.58 -16.17
C ILE A 150 34.15 11.18 -17.55
N GLU A 151 34.64 9.94 -17.65
CA GLU A 151 35.02 9.32 -18.90
C GLU A 151 34.16 8.09 -19.17
N ALA A 152 33.78 7.91 -20.44
CA ALA A 152 32.96 6.80 -20.87
C ALA A 152 33.60 6.09 -22.06
N TRP A 153 33.88 4.80 -21.88
CA TRP A 153 34.58 3.99 -22.86
C TRP A 153 33.65 2.89 -23.37
N LYS A 154 33.42 2.84 -24.68
CA LYS A 154 32.73 1.71 -25.29
C LYS A 154 33.62 0.48 -25.19
N ILE A 155 33.11 -0.57 -24.57
CA ILE A 155 33.83 -1.84 -24.48
C ILE A 155 33.13 -2.88 -25.35
N LEU A 156 33.94 -3.77 -25.92
CA LEU A 156 33.43 -4.96 -26.57
C LEU A 156 33.11 -6.01 -25.50
N PRO A 157 31.98 -6.74 -25.61
CA PRO A 157 31.76 -7.90 -24.76
C PRO A 157 32.93 -8.85 -24.96
N ARG A 158 33.53 -9.34 -23.87
CA ARG A 158 34.52 -10.41 -23.97
C ARG A 158 33.88 -11.55 -24.76
N SER A 159 34.47 -11.91 -25.90
CA SER A 159 34.17 -13.19 -26.52
C SER A 159 34.41 -14.24 -25.44
N ARG A 160 33.42 -15.07 -25.14
CA ARG A 160 33.66 -16.27 -24.34
C ARG A 160 34.76 -17.02 -25.08
N ARG A 161 35.98 -17.08 -24.53
CA ARG A 161 36.98 -18.04 -24.98
C ARG A 161 36.31 -19.40 -24.79
N ARG A 162 35.99 -20.06 -25.91
CA ARG A 162 35.64 -21.47 -25.92
C ARG A 162 36.89 -22.28 -25.58
#